data_AF-A0A1G7QDX5-F1
#
_entry.id   AF-A0A1G7QDX5-F1
#
_cell.length_a   1.000
_cell.length_b   1.000
_cell.length_c   1.000
_cell.angle_alpha   90.00
_cell.angle_beta   90.00
_cell.angle_gamma   90.00
#
_symmetry.space_group_name_H-M   'P 1'
#
loop_
_entity.id
_entity.type
_entity.pdbx_description
1 polymer ?
#
loop_
_entity_poly.entity_id
_entity_poly.type
_entity_poly.pdbx_seq_one_letter_code
_entity_poly.pdbx_strand_id
1 'polypeptide(L)'
;MMGAGLAPVQVNADPGLALSCLPQTAEVADLCGLLQEVIATSLPDRKVELVGAETPADMTTAVRLHVERLKKNGIAAHLEWRHPGEDWKTGETRALSVMDRDLNARMISGFFQSLWDASPIAR
;
A
#
# COMPACT_ATOMS: atom_id res chain seq x y z
N MET A 1 -7.99 49.26 -20.01
CA MET A 1 -7.65 48.51 -18.79
C MET A 1 -8.10 47.07 -19.01
N MET A 2 -7.18 46.18 -19.40
CA MET A 2 -7.46 44.74 -19.51
C MET A 2 -6.29 44.04 -18.82
N GLY A 3 -6.61 43.15 -17.88
CA GLY A 3 -5.61 42.40 -17.11
C GLY A 3 -6.27 41.21 -16.46
N ALA A 4 -6.44 40.17 -17.29
CA ALA A 4 -6.70 38.77 -17.00
C ALA A 4 -7.04 38.39 -15.54
N GLY A 5 -8.28 37.93 -15.34
CA GLY A 5 -8.63 37.12 -14.18
C GLY A 5 -7.88 35.80 -14.25
N LEU A 6 -6.90 35.63 -13.36
CA LEU A 6 -6.29 34.33 -13.10
C LEU A 6 -7.35 33.48 -12.39
N ALA A 7 -7.93 32.54 -13.12
CA ALA A 7 -8.71 31.48 -12.50
C ALA A 7 -7.79 30.73 -11.51
N PRO A 8 -8.27 30.36 -10.31
CA PRO A 8 -7.47 29.56 -9.41
C PRO A 8 -7.17 28.24 -10.11
N VAL A 9 -5.89 27.95 -10.31
CA VAL A 9 -5.42 26.62 -10.67
C VAL A 9 -5.88 25.73 -9.53
N GLN A 10 -6.96 24.97 -9.74
CA GLN A 10 -7.31 23.87 -8.86
C GLN A 10 -6.16 22.88 -8.97
N VAL A 11 -5.18 23.01 -8.08
CA VAL A 11 -4.28 21.92 -7.74
C VAL A 11 -5.21 20.83 -7.26
N ASN A 12 -5.55 19.89 -8.13
CA ASN A 12 -6.02 18.58 -7.70
C ASN A 12 -4.85 18.02 -6.87
N ALA A 13 -4.82 18.39 -5.60
CA ALA A 13 -3.97 17.76 -4.63
C ALA A 13 -4.56 16.36 -4.52
N ASP A 14 -4.05 15.44 -5.33
CA ASP A 14 -4.27 14.02 -5.09
C ASP A 14 -3.92 13.83 -3.61
N PRO A 15 -4.90 13.42 -2.76
CA PRO A 15 -4.70 13.37 -1.31
C PRO A 15 -3.61 12.36 -0.91
N GLY A 16 -2.98 11.71 -1.89
CA GLY A 16 -1.97 10.69 -1.71
C GLY A 16 -2.62 9.35 -1.39
N LEU A 17 -1.75 8.39 -1.15
CA LEU A 17 -2.09 7.07 -0.65
C LEU A 17 -1.36 6.86 0.67
N ALA A 18 -2.11 6.68 1.75
CA ALA A 18 -1.55 6.35 3.05
C ALA A 18 -1.35 4.82 3.12
N LEU A 19 -0.13 4.37 3.37
CA LEU A 19 0.23 2.97 3.54
C LEU A 19 0.57 2.68 5.00
N SER A 20 -0.06 1.68 5.59
CA SER A 20 0.28 1.17 6.92
C SER A 20 0.49 -0.34 6.88
N CYS A 21 1.17 -0.90 7.88
CA CYS A 21 1.38 -2.34 7.97
C CYS A 21 1.11 -2.88 9.37
N LEU A 22 0.55 -4.08 9.42
CA LEU A 22 0.23 -4.83 10.64
C LEU A 22 0.81 -6.25 10.57
N PRO A 23 1.29 -6.80 11.70
CA PRO A 23 1.53 -6.11 12.98
C PRO A 23 2.67 -5.08 12.88
N GLN A 24 2.73 -4.11 13.81
CA GLN A 24 3.80 -3.10 13.85
C GLN A 24 5.09 -3.70 14.47
N THR A 25 5.76 -4.60 13.75
CA THR A 25 7.08 -5.15 14.11
C THR A 25 8.17 -4.67 13.16
N ALA A 26 9.44 -4.82 13.54
CA ALA A 26 10.56 -4.42 12.70
C ALA A 26 10.59 -5.20 11.37
N GLU A 27 10.32 -6.50 11.42
CA GLU A 27 10.29 -7.36 10.23
C GLU A 27 9.17 -6.94 9.26
N VAL A 28 8.01 -6.55 9.80
CA VAL A 28 6.88 -6.09 8.97
C VAL A 28 7.10 -4.67 8.45
N ALA A 29 7.88 -3.83 9.13
CA ALA A 29 8.28 -2.51 8.63
C ALA A 29 9.13 -2.63 7.35
N ASP A 30 10.09 -3.57 7.32
CA ASP A 30 10.89 -3.86 6.12
C ASP A 30 10.01 -4.32 4.96
N LEU A 31 9.03 -5.19 5.24
CA LEU A 31 8.04 -5.62 4.25
C LEU A 31 7.17 -4.46 3.75
N CYS A 32 6.85 -3.52 4.62
CA CYS A 32 6.09 -2.32 4.30
C CYS A 32 6.83 -1.45 3.27
N GLY A 33 8.15 -1.31 3.42
CA GLY A 33 8.99 -0.61 2.44
C GLY A 33 8.93 -1.26 1.06
N LEU A 34 9.03 -2.59 0.99
CA LEU A 34 8.93 -3.32 -0.29
C LEU A 34 7.56 -3.14 -0.95
N LEU A 35 6.47 -3.15 -0.18
CA LEU A 35 5.14 -2.86 -0.74
C LEU A 35 5.02 -1.38 -1.16
N GLN A 36 5.57 -0.44 -0.40
CA GLN A 36 5.58 0.97 -0.78
C GLN A 36 6.24 1.18 -2.14
N GLU A 37 7.38 0.53 -2.39
CA GLU A 37 8.08 0.58 -3.68
C GLU A 37 7.23 0.01 -4.83
N VAL A 38 6.53 -1.11 -4.59
CA VAL A 38 5.59 -1.71 -5.55
C VAL A 38 4.46 -0.74 -5.90
N ILE A 39 3.85 -0.11 -4.89
CA ILE A 39 2.75 0.84 -5.10
C ILE A 39 3.26 2.10 -5.81
N ALA A 40 4.39 2.66 -5.38
CA ALA A 40 4.98 3.86 -5.98
C ALA A 40 5.38 3.63 -7.45
N THR A 41 5.83 2.42 -7.81
CA THR A 41 6.12 2.05 -9.20
C THR A 41 4.85 1.90 -10.03
N SER A 42 3.78 1.39 -9.42
CA SER A 42 2.48 1.18 -10.08
C SER A 42 1.67 2.47 -10.23
N LEU A 43 1.87 3.43 -9.31
CA LEU A 43 1.20 4.73 -9.27
C LEU A 43 2.24 5.87 -9.22
N PRO A 44 3.00 6.10 -10.30
CA PRO A 44 4.11 7.07 -10.29
C PRO A 44 3.67 8.51 -10.05
N ASP A 45 2.42 8.84 -10.38
CA ASP A 45 1.84 10.18 -10.21
C ASP A 45 1.26 10.41 -8.80
N ARG A 46 1.25 9.38 -7.94
CA ARG A 46 0.61 9.43 -6.62
C ARG A 46 1.63 9.32 -5.50
N LYS A 47 1.63 10.29 -4.58
CA LYS A 47 2.47 10.23 -3.39
C LYS A 47 2.00 9.09 -2.47
N VAL A 48 2.88 8.13 -2.20
CA VAL A 48 2.64 7.07 -1.21
C VAL A 48 3.35 7.41 0.08
N GLU A 49 2.60 7.58 1.16
CA GLU A 49 3.12 7.96 2.48
C GLU A 49 2.96 6.80 3.46
N LEU A 50 4.07 6.36 4.06
CA LEU A 50 4.03 5.39 5.15
C LEU A 50 3.54 6.07 6.43
N VAL A 51 2.47 5.54 7.00
CA VAL A 51 1.84 6.05 8.23
C VAL A 51 1.68 4.94 9.26
N GLY A 52 1.54 5.32 10.52
CA GLY A 52 1.16 4.38 11.58
C GLY A 52 -0.23 3.79 11.36
N ALA A 53 -0.51 2.64 11.98
CA ALA A 53 -1.79 1.94 11.82
C ALA A 53 -3.02 2.76 12.28
N GLU A 54 -2.81 3.70 13.21
CA GLU A 54 -3.84 4.58 13.80
C GLU A 54 -4.11 5.85 12.98
N THR A 55 -3.45 6.05 11.83
CA THR A 55 -3.26 7.39 11.25
C THR A 55 -3.77 7.64 9.82
N PRO A 56 -4.62 6.83 9.15
CA PRO A 56 -5.23 7.36 7.94
C PRO A 56 -6.32 8.35 8.32
N ALA A 57 -6.17 9.63 7.95
CA ALA A 57 -7.26 10.60 8.01
C ALA A 57 -8.43 10.09 7.15
N ASP A 58 -9.68 10.30 7.59
CA ASP A 58 -10.88 9.85 6.86
C ASP A 58 -11.04 10.45 5.45
N MET A 59 -10.19 11.43 5.13
CA MET A 59 -10.17 12.15 3.86
C MET A 59 -9.16 11.58 2.84
N THR A 60 -8.39 10.55 3.20
CA THR A 60 -7.33 9.98 2.33
C THR A 60 -7.61 8.52 1.99
N THR A 61 -7.25 8.10 0.77
CA THR A 61 -7.24 6.68 0.43
C THR A 61 -6.17 5.98 1.26
N ALA A 62 -6.55 4.94 1.97
CA ALA A 62 -5.63 4.20 2.82
C ALA A 62 -5.54 2.74 2.37
N VAL A 63 -4.33 2.22 2.41
CA VAL A 63 -4.00 0.81 2.20
C VAL A 63 -3.29 0.33 3.44
N ARG A 64 -3.62 -0.88 3.85
CA ARG A 64 -2.98 -1.54 4.98
C ARG A 64 -2.58 -2.95 4.57
N LEU A 65 -1.29 -3.25 4.69
CA LEU A 65 -0.81 -4.61 4.60
C LEU A 65 -1.04 -5.31 5.93
N HIS A 66 -1.75 -6.43 5.91
CA HIS A 66 -1.88 -7.28 7.08
C HIS A 66 -1.15 -8.60 6.85
N VAL A 67 -0.06 -8.80 7.59
CA VAL A 67 0.77 -10.00 7.53
C VAL A 67 0.27 -10.99 8.58
N GLU A 68 -0.52 -11.98 8.14
CA GLU A 68 -1.05 -13.03 9.00
C GLU A 68 0.03 -14.02 9.45
N ARG A 69 1.02 -14.28 8.58
CA ARG A 69 2.08 -15.23 8.85
C ARG A 69 3.37 -14.79 8.19
N LEU A 70 4.43 -14.74 8.98
CA LEU A 70 5.80 -14.54 8.51
C LEU A 70 6.70 -15.66 9.02
N LYS A 71 7.36 -16.35 8.10
CA LYS A 71 8.37 -17.39 8.35
C LYS A 71 9.54 -17.15 7.40
N LYS A 72 10.71 -17.70 7.72
CA LYS A 72 11.90 -17.61 6.86
C LYS A 72 11.64 -18.07 5.42
N ASN A 73 10.80 -19.08 5.23
CA ASN A 73 10.49 -19.68 3.94
C ASN A 73 9.05 -19.42 3.45
N GLY A 74 8.33 -18.47 4.06
CA GLY A 74 6.96 -18.20 3.65
C GLY A 74 6.33 -16.97 4.28
N ILE A 75 5.39 -16.38 3.54
CA ILE A 75 4.59 -15.23 3.95
C ILE A 75 3.12 -15.50 3.58
N ALA A 76 2.20 -15.11 4.45
CA ALA A 76 0.78 -15.00 4.14
C ALA A 76 0.29 -13.61 4.55
N ALA A 77 -0.36 -12.91 3.63
CA ALA A 77 -0.82 -11.55 3.84
C ALA A 77 -2.01 -11.20 2.93
N HIS A 78 -2.79 -10.20 3.35
CA HIS A 78 -3.79 -9.54 2.53
C HIS A 78 -3.61 -8.02 2.59
N LEU A 79 -4.27 -7.33 1.68
CA LEU A 79 -4.45 -5.89 1.74
C LEU A 79 -5.84 -5.57 2.27
N GLU A 80 -5.90 -4.59 3.16
CA GLU A 80 -7.11 -3.86 3.47
C GLU A 80 -7.01 -2.50 2.79
N TRP A 81 -8.13 -1.95 2.34
CA TRP A 81 -8.15 -0.62 1.77
C TRP A 81 -9.43 0.11 2.13
N ARG A 82 -9.38 1.43 2.05
CA ARG A 82 -10.57 2.29 2.09
C ARG A 82 -10.37 3.53 1.24
N HIS A 83 -11.45 4.00 0.65
CA HIS A 83 -11.53 5.33 0.06
C HIS A 83 -12.00 6.35 1.13
N PRO A 84 -11.83 7.66 0.86
CA PRO A 84 -12.35 8.69 1.76
C PRO A 84 -13.85 8.50 2.03
N GLY A 85 -14.22 8.47 3.32
CA GLY A 85 -15.60 8.26 3.75
C GLY A 85 -16.16 6.84 3.60
N GLU A 86 -15.34 5.85 3.22
CA GLU A 86 -15.74 4.44 3.16
C GLU A 86 -15.18 3.63 4.33
N ASP A 87 -15.87 2.53 4.64
CA ASP A 87 -15.38 1.49 5.54
C ASP A 87 -14.21 0.71 4.93
N TRP A 88 -13.42 0.10 5.80
CA TRP A 88 -12.35 -0.81 5.37
C TRP A 88 -12.93 -2.03 4.65
N LYS A 89 -12.35 -2.30 3.48
CA LYS A 89 -12.56 -3.50 2.69
C LYS A 89 -11.34 -4.40 2.82
N THR A 90 -11.57 -5.70 2.86
CA THR A 90 -10.53 -6.71 3.03
C THR A 90 -10.39 -7.52 1.76
N GLY A 91 -9.16 -7.64 1.28
CA GLY A 91 -8.82 -8.50 0.15
C GLY A 91 -8.62 -9.95 0.56
N GLU A 92 -8.47 -10.82 -0.43
CA GLU A 92 -8.16 -12.22 -0.21
C GLU A 92 -6.74 -12.39 0.35
N THR A 93 -6.59 -13.23 1.37
CA THR A 93 -5.29 -13.65 1.88
C THR A 93 -4.56 -14.47 0.82
N ARG A 94 -3.38 -13.99 0.44
CA ARG A 94 -2.46 -14.71 -0.44
C ARG A 94 -1.28 -15.22 0.36
N ALA A 95 -0.75 -16.36 -0.07
CA ALA A 95 0.42 -16.97 0.55
C ALA A 95 1.49 -17.30 -0.48
N LEU A 96 2.73 -17.08 -0.10
CA LEU A 96 3.92 -17.57 -0.77
C LEU A 96 4.66 -18.49 0.20
N SER A 97 5.02 -19.68 -0.24
CA SER A 97 5.88 -20.58 0.52
C SER A 97 6.84 -21.31 -0.42
N VAL A 98 8.07 -21.50 0.04
CA VAL A 98 9.12 -22.23 -0.66
C VAL A 98 9.66 -23.33 0.27
N MET A 99 10.02 -24.49 -0.28
CA MET A 99 10.38 -25.66 0.53
C MET A 99 11.82 -25.59 1.06
N ASP A 100 12.80 -25.32 0.19
CA ASP A 100 14.22 -25.60 0.49
C ASP A 100 15.09 -24.34 0.63
N ARG A 101 14.49 -23.17 0.84
CA ARG A 101 15.23 -21.91 0.96
C ARG A 101 14.46 -20.85 1.73
N ASP A 102 15.20 -19.86 2.20
CA ASP A 102 14.63 -18.65 2.75
C ASP A 102 14.07 -17.76 1.62
N LEU A 103 13.04 -16.99 1.94
CA LEU A 103 12.52 -15.94 1.08
C LEU A 103 13.58 -14.86 0.91
N ASN A 104 13.84 -14.47 -0.33
CA ASN A 104 14.67 -13.31 -0.64
C ASN A 104 13.79 -12.12 -1.05
N ALA A 105 14.38 -10.93 -1.05
CA ALA A 105 13.68 -9.69 -1.39
C ALA A 105 12.97 -9.76 -2.75
N ARG A 106 13.59 -10.35 -3.77
CA ARG A 106 12.97 -10.49 -5.11
C ARG A 106 11.69 -11.33 -5.07
N MET A 107 11.66 -12.42 -4.31
CA MET A 107 10.47 -13.25 -4.15
C MET A 107 9.37 -12.49 -3.42
N ILE A 108 9.73 -11.74 -2.38
CA ILE A 108 8.80 -10.94 -1.59
C ILE A 108 8.21 -9.79 -2.43
N SER A 109 9.04 -9.05 -3.18
CA SER A 109 8.56 -8.01 -4.09
C SER A 109 7.62 -8.57 -5.15
N GLY A 110 7.94 -9.75 -5.73
CA GLY A 110 7.04 -10.41 -6.68
C GLY A 110 5.71 -10.85 -6.06
N PHE A 111 5.73 -11.30 -4.80
CA PHE A 111 4.51 -11.57 -4.04
C PHE A 111 3.69 -10.30 -3.81
N PHE A 112 4.32 -9.19 -3.40
CA PHE A 112 3.62 -7.92 -3.18
C PHE A 112 3.08 -7.30 -4.47
N GLN A 113 3.79 -7.43 -5.60
CA GLN A 113 3.24 -7.04 -6.91
C GLN A 113 1.97 -7.83 -7.22
N SER A 114 2.00 -9.16 -7.07
CA SER A 114 0.82 -10.01 -7.30
C SER A 114 -0.33 -9.69 -6.33
N LEU A 115 -0.02 -9.34 -5.08
CA LEU A 115 -1.01 -8.93 -4.09
C LEU A 115 -1.63 -7.57 -4.43
N TRP A 116 -0.81 -6.62 -4.89
CA TRP A 116 -1.24 -5.30 -5.34
C TRP A 116 -2.12 -5.39 -6.59
N ASP A 117 -1.67 -6.08 -7.63
CA ASP A 117 -2.38 -6.20 -8.92
C ASP A 117 -3.76 -6.87 -8.77
N ALA A 118 -3.91 -7.71 -7.75
CA ALA A 118 -5.18 -8.36 -7.42
C ALA A 118 -6.12 -7.47 -6.59
N SER A 119 -5.59 -6.40 -5.99
CA SER A 119 -6.38 -5.51 -5.15
C SER A 119 -7.19 -4.55 -6.03
N PRO A 120 -8.49 -4.34 -5.75
CA PRO A 120 -9.30 -3.35 -6.45
C PRO A 120 -8.73 -1.93 -6.37
N ILE A 121 -7.92 -1.63 -5.35
CA ILE A 121 -7.30 -0.32 -5.16
C ILE A 121 -6.16 -0.01 -6.15
N ALA A 122 -5.70 -1.02 -6.90
CA ALA A 122 -4.64 -0.86 -7.91
C ALA A 122 -5.14 -0.31 -9.26
N ARG A 123 -6.46 -0.12 -9.42
CA ARG A 123 -7.12 0.36 -10.65
C ARG A 123 -7.76 1.71 -10.42
#